data_AF-U4UMT1-F1
#
_entry.id   AF-U4UMT1-F1
#
_cell.length_a   1.000
_cell.length_b   1.000
_cell.length_c   1.000
_cell.angle_alpha   90.00
_cell.angle_beta   90.00
_cell.angle_gamma   90.00
#
_symmetry.space_group_name_H-M   'P 1'
#
loop_
_entity.id
_entity.type
_entity.pdbx_description
1 polymer ?
#
loop_
_entity_poly.entity_id
_entity_poly.type
_entity_poly.pdbx_seq_one_letter_code
_entity_poly.pdbx_strand_id
1 'polypeptide(L)'
;KKHNVFGLHPLSVSVIYILVTLYLASQLRKLVTAFTKSDSLARQLLLELVATFELCAACFELIIDNWGVNAYALFLLLLTIWWSTKWGDATACPYCPMEEAFAGQRTWKSALNIIGVQLVAALLTFKYVQVLWAIELVETHKDKAYEECAADLQVDMVMGAIVECALTCLCRVMSKILAEKSFRCSGVVDAAFATTMVVLAFNISGGYFNPALATSLKFGCVGNTAVEHIVTYWIGSCTGALLSCIIFESNAVQNFLKRGKEE
;
A
#
# COMPACT_ATOMS: atom_id res chain seq x y z
N LYS A 1 -22.79 -10.81 26.00
CA LYS A 1 -22.49 -9.48 25.42
C LYS A 1 -20.99 -9.35 25.41
N LYS A 2 -20.40 -9.25 24.22
CA LYS A 2 -18.96 -9.18 24.00
C LYS A 2 -18.43 -7.88 24.57
N HIS A 3 -17.62 -7.94 25.62
CA HIS A 3 -17.06 -6.76 26.28
C HIS A 3 -15.55 -6.89 26.23
N ASN A 4 -14.90 -6.02 25.47
CA ASN A 4 -13.48 -5.72 25.65
C ASN A 4 -13.26 -5.00 26.99
N VAL A 5 -12.00 -4.82 27.39
CA VAL A 5 -11.59 -4.19 28.66
C VAL A 5 -12.27 -2.83 28.90
N PHE A 6 -12.68 -2.13 27.82
CA PHE A 6 -13.27 -0.80 27.84
C PHE A 6 -14.78 -0.75 27.53
N GLY A 7 -15.45 -1.87 27.26
CA GLY A 7 -16.83 -1.93 26.79
C GLY A 7 -17.14 -1.28 25.43
N LEU A 8 -16.12 -1.02 24.60
CA LEU A 8 -16.23 -0.44 23.26
C LEU A 8 -16.59 -1.49 22.19
N HIS A 9 -17.20 -1.06 21.08
CA HIS A 9 -17.42 -1.94 19.92
C HIS A 9 -16.07 -2.28 19.25
N PRO A 10 -15.81 -3.53 18.79
CA PRO A 10 -14.50 -3.91 18.25
C PRO A 10 -14.05 -3.04 17.07
N LEU A 11 -14.97 -2.71 16.13
CA LEU A 11 -14.70 -1.74 15.06
C LEU A 11 -14.18 -0.39 15.58
N SER A 12 -14.70 0.11 16.70
CA SER A 12 -14.25 1.38 17.28
C SER A 12 -12.80 1.28 17.75
N VAL A 13 -12.37 0.12 18.23
CA VAL A 13 -11.00 -0.10 18.68
C VAL A 13 -10.04 -0.14 17.50
N SER A 14 -10.37 -0.86 16.42
CA SER A 14 -9.55 -0.83 15.19
C SER A 14 -9.50 0.56 14.56
N VAL A 15 -10.60 1.31 14.56
CA VAL A 15 -10.59 2.72 14.12
C VAL A 15 -9.68 3.58 15.00
N ILE A 16 -9.76 3.43 16.33
CA ILE A 16 -8.86 4.16 17.26
C ILE A 16 -7.40 3.78 16.99
N TYR A 17 -7.11 2.51 16.78
CA TYR A 17 -5.76 2.04 16.48
C TYR A 17 -5.21 2.63 15.19
N ILE A 18 -6.01 2.60 14.11
CA ILE A 18 -5.66 3.23 12.85
C ILE A 18 -5.38 4.71 13.08
N LEU A 19 -6.29 5.45 13.73
CA LEU A 19 -6.13 6.88 14.00
C LEU A 19 -4.88 7.20 14.84
N VAL A 20 -4.57 6.39 15.85
CA VAL A 20 -3.35 6.53 16.66
C VAL A 20 -2.11 6.29 15.81
N THR A 21 -2.12 5.26 14.95
CA THR A 21 -1.03 4.97 14.01
C THR A 21 -0.79 6.14 13.06
N LEU A 22 -1.85 6.67 12.41
CA LEU A 22 -1.76 7.84 11.54
C LEU A 22 -1.26 9.08 12.30
N TYR A 23 -1.70 9.27 13.55
CA TYR A 23 -1.26 10.39 14.38
C TYR A 23 0.23 10.31 14.71
N LEU A 24 0.70 9.15 15.18
CA LEU A 24 2.11 8.92 15.52
C LEU A 24 3.02 9.08 14.30
N ALA A 25 2.64 8.50 13.17
CA ALA A 25 3.37 8.62 11.92
C ALA A 25 3.39 10.08 11.41
N SER A 26 2.30 10.83 11.60
CA SER A 26 2.28 12.28 11.33
C SER A 26 3.23 13.08 12.25
N GLN A 27 3.36 12.72 13.53
CA GLN A 27 4.35 13.34 14.42
C GLN A 27 5.79 12.99 14.01
N LEU A 28 6.05 11.73 13.68
CA LEU A 28 7.35 11.28 13.19
C LEU A 28 7.73 11.96 11.88
N ARG A 29 6.78 12.12 10.94
CA ARG A 29 6.96 12.91 9.73
C ARG A 29 7.41 14.33 10.08
N LYS A 30 6.70 15.04 10.96
CA LYS A 30 7.09 16.39 11.40
C LYS A 30 8.50 16.40 11.98
N LEU A 31 8.84 15.43 12.83
CA LEU A 31 10.16 15.30 13.44
C LEU A 31 11.25 15.11 12.38
N VAL A 32 11.10 14.12 11.49
CA VAL A 32 12.01 13.88 10.37
C VAL A 32 12.15 15.16 9.55
N THR A 33 11.05 15.84 9.25
CA THR A 33 11.09 17.06 8.45
C THR A 33 11.79 18.25 9.13
N ALA A 34 11.77 18.29 10.46
CA ALA A 34 12.42 19.35 11.25
C ALA A 34 13.94 19.11 11.39
N PHE A 35 14.36 17.84 11.48
CA PHE A 35 15.75 17.47 11.77
C PHE A 35 16.58 17.08 10.53
N THR A 36 15.97 17.09 9.33
CA THR A 36 16.67 16.71 8.08
C THR A 36 16.53 17.78 7.00
N LYS A 37 17.56 17.91 6.15
CA LYS A 37 17.56 18.83 5.01
C LYS A 37 16.53 18.37 3.97
N SER A 38 15.80 19.32 3.38
CA SER A 38 14.70 19.07 2.45
C SER A 38 15.07 18.11 1.31
N ASP A 39 16.23 18.31 0.68
CA ASP A 39 16.61 17.56 -0.52
C ASP A 39 17.59 16.41 -0.22
N SER A 40 17.67 15.97 1.04
CA SER A 40 18.59 14.91 1.42
C SER A 40 17.99 13.52 1.20
N LEU A 41 18.79 12.61 0.65
CA LEU A 41 18.43 11.19 0.59
C LEU A 41 18.05 10.63 1.97
N ALA A 42 18.72 11.09 3.04
CA ALA A 42 18.42 10.69 4.40
C ALA A 42 16.97 11.04 4.80
N ARG A 43 16.49 12.25 4.47
CA ARG A 43 15.08 12.63 4.70
C ARG A 43 14.15 11.69 3.94
N GLN A 44 14.42 11.47 2.66
CA GLN A 44 13.56 10.61 1.84
C GLN A 44 13.48 9.18 2.39
N LEU A 45 14.63 8.58 2.74
CA LEU A 45 14.67 7.24 3.32
C LEU A 45 13.88 7.17 4.63
N LEU A 46 14.05 8.15 5.52
CA LEU A 46 13.30 8.19 6.78
C LEU A 46 11.79 8.39 6.57
N LEU A 47 11.38 9.22 5.61
CA LEU A 47 9.97 9.40 5.28
C LEU A 47 9.36 8.14 4.66
N GLU A 48 10.08 7.46 3.77
CA GLU A 48 9.66 6.16 3.20
C GLU A 48 9.52 5.09 4.29
N LEU A 49 10.45 5.05 5.26
CA LEU A 49 10.35 4.15 6.42
C LEU A 49 9.03 4.37 7.18
N VAL A 50 8.73 5.62 7.53
CA VAL A 50 7.54 5.93 8.34
C VAL A 50 6.25 5.74 7.52
N ALA A 51 6.26 6.13 6.25
CA ALA A 51 5.12 5.95 5.35
C ALA A 51 4.78 4.47 5.16
N THR A 52 5.77 3.62 4.88
CA THR A 52 5.55 2.17 4.73
C THR A 52 5.11 1.52 6.04
N PHE A 53 5.66 1.95 7.17
CA PHE A 53 5.22 1.46 8.47
C PHE A 53 3.76 1.82 8.75
N GLU A 54 3.37 3.09 8.54
CA GLU A 54 1.99 3.56 8.70
C GLU A 54 1.02 2.78 7.80
N LEU A 55 1.38 2.62 6.52
CA LEU A 55 0.61 1.87 5.53
C LEU A 55 0.38 0.43 5.98
N CYS A 56 1.45 -0.29 6.32
CA CYS A 56 1.35 -1.69 6.72
C CYS A 56 0.56 -1.85 8.02
N ALA A 57 0.78 -0.99 9.01
CA ALA A 57 0.15 -1.09 10.33
C ALA A 57 -1.35 -0.81 10.24
N ALA A 58 -1.77 0.18 9.43
CA ALA A 58 -3.18 0.44 9.19
C ALA A 58 -3.86 -0.73 8.45
N CYS A 59 -3.21 -1.29 7.41
CA CYS A 59 -3.77 -2.41 6.65
C CYS A 59 -3.88 -3.71 7.46
N PHE A 60 -3.00 -3.94 8.44
CA PHE A 60 -3.14 -5.08 9.35
C PHE A 60 -4.46 -5.07 10.12
N GLU A 61 -4.90 -3.91 10.61
CA GLU A 61 -6.20 -3.78 11.27
C GLU A 61 -7.38 -3.96 10.30
N LEU A 62 -7.23 -3.57 9.03
CA LEU A 62 -8.30 -3.77 8.03
C LEU A 62 -8.58 -5.24 7.76
N ILE A 63 -7.55 -6.09 7.79
CA ILE A 63 -7.69 -7.52 7.46
C ILE A 63 -8.27 -8.32 8.64
N ILE A 64 -7.85 -8.03 9.87
CA ILE A 64 -8.28 -8.79 11.05
C ILE A 64 -9.78 -8.69 11.28
N ASP A 65 -10.31 -7.49 11.11
CA ASP A 65 -11.62 -7.16 11.63
C ASP A 65 -12.74 -7.40 10.61
N ASN A 66 -12.41 -7.97 9.43
CA ASN A 66 -13.23 -8.15 8.21
C ASN A 66 -14.76 -8.04 8.43
N TRP A 67 -15.24 -6.80 8.55
CA TRP A 67 -16.65 -6.44 8.71
C TRP A 67 -17.42 -6.53 7.39
N GLY A 68 -16.91 -7.34 6.45
CA GLY A 68 -17.33 -7.44 5.07
C GLY A 68 -16.56 -6.50 4.14
N VAL A 69 -16.60 -6.86 2.85
CA VAL A 69 -15.89 -6.16 1.77
C VAL A 69 -16.26 -4.67 1.67
N ASN A 70 -17.48 -4.29 2.03
CA ASN A 70 -17.92 -2.89 1.98
C ASN A 70 -17.22 -2.02 3.02
N ALA A 71 -17.06 -2.53 4.25
CA ALA A 71 -16.33 -1.82 5.30
C ALA A 71 -14.84 -1.73 4.95
N TYR A 72 -14.26 -2.85 4.50
CA TYR A 72 -12.87 -2.88 4.01
C TYR A 72 -12.64 -1.83 2.91
N ALA A 73 -13.50 -1.80 1.88
CA ALA A 73 -13.41 -0.84 0.79
C ALA A 73 -13.54 0.62 1.27
N LEU A 74 -14.46 0.91 2.20
CA LEU A 74 -14.63 2.25 2.74
C LEU A 74 -13.38 2.72 3.49
N PHE A 75 -12.83 1.92 4.40
CA PHE A 75 -11.65 2.30 5.15
C PHE A 75 -10.40 2.38 4.26
N LEU A 76 -10.24 1.44 3.33
CA LEU A 76 -9.15 1.48 2.35
C LEU A 76 -9.21 2.73 1.47
N LEU A 77 -10.41 3.14 1.03
CA LEU A 77 -10.60 4.38 0.28
C LEU A 77 -10.17 5.61 1.11
N LEU A 78 -10.65 5.71 2.35
CA LEU A 78 -10.30 6.83 3.24
C LEU A 78 -8.80 6.89 3.51
N LEU A 79 -8.16 5.74 3.71
CA LEU A 79 -6.72 5.63 3.92
C LEU A 79 -5.92 5.96 2.64
N THR A 80 -6.39 5.55 1.47
CA THR A 80 -5.74 5.89 0.19
C THR A 80 -5.80 7.40 -0.09
N ILE A 81 -6.92 8.05 0.22
CA ILE A 81 -7.05 9.52 0.19
C ILE A 81 -6.10 10.16 1.22
N TRP A 82 -5.97 9.59 2.41
CA TRP A 82 -5.01 10.07 3.41
C TRP A 82 -3.57 9.97 2.91
N TRP A 83 -3.14 8.80 2.42
CA TRP A 83 -1.76 8.60 1.99
C TRP A 83 -1.37 9.49 0.82
N SER A 84 -2.24 9.61 -0.17
CA SER A 84 -2.03 10.50 -1.33
C SER A 84 -1.93 11.99 -0.98
N THR A 85 -2.45 12.42 0.17
CA THR A 85 -2.43 13.84 0.58
C THR A 85 -1.39 14.18 1.63
N LYS A 86 -0.83 13.19 2.35
CA LYS A 86 0.05 13.45 3.51
C LYS A 86 1.52 13.12 3.28
N TRP A 87 1.86 12.19 2.40
CA TRP A 87 3.22 11.69 2.34
C TRP A 87 4.14 12.38 1.32
N GLY A 88 3.60 13.27 0.49
CA GLY A 88 4.39 14.03 -0.49
C GLY A 88 5.12 13.07 -1.42
N ASP A 89 6.45 13.16 -1.47
CA ASP A 89 7.29 12.30 -2.32
C ASP A 89 7.52 10.89 -1.75
N ALA A 90 7.15 10.63 -0.49
CA ALA A 90 7.23 9.28 0.06
C ALA A 90 6.05 8.44 -0.45
N THR A 91 6.38 7.32 -1.08
CA THR A 91 5.41 6.53 -1.85
C THR A 91 4.95 5.28 -1.11
N ALA A 92 5.74 4.80 -0.15
CA ALA A 92 5.54 3.55 0.56
C ALA A 92 5.37 2.32 -0.36
N CYS A 93 5.81 2.41 -1.62
CA CYS A 93 5.56 1.41 -2.64
C CYS A 93 6.81 1.12 -3.48
N PRO A 94 7.31 -0.15 -3.49
CA PRO A 94 8.57 -0.50 -4.14
C PRO A 94 8.70 -0.22 -5.64
N TYR A 95 7.62 -0.32 -6.41
CA TYR A 95 7.72 -0.05 -7.84
C TYR A 95 7.77 1.45 -8.18
N CYS A 96 7.34 2.35 -7.29
CA CYS A 96 7.40 3.79 -7.55
C CYS A 96 8.85 4.29 -7.79
N PRO A 97 9.83 4.02 -6.91
CA PRO A 97 11.22 4.38 -7.19
C PRO A 97 11.80 3.61 -8.40
N MET A 98 11.24 2.45 -8.77
CA MET A 98 11.61 1.74 -10.01
C MET A 98 11.09 2.46 -11.25
N GLU A 99 9.86 2.96 -11.24
CA GLU A 99 9.30 3.78 -12.32
C GLU A 99 10.16 5.04 -12.53
N GLU A 100 10.53 5.72 -11.44
CA GLU A 100 11.41 6.90 -11.51
C GLU A 100 12.79 6.57 -12.08
N ALA A 101 13.35 5.42 -11.70
CA ALA A 101 14.64 4.98 -12.24
C ALA A 101 14.54 4.57 -13.72
N PHE A 102 13.44 3.93 -14.11
CA PHE A 102 13.14 3.57 -15.49
C PHE A 102 12.95 4.81 -16.37
N ALA A 103 12.31 5.85 -15.85
CA ALA A 103 12.13 7.13 -16.52
C ALA A 103 13.38 8.03 -16.52
N GLY A 104 14.50 7.59 -15.92
CA GLY A 104 15.74 8.36 -15.83
C GLY A 104 15.71 9.53 -14.83
N GLN A 105 14.68 9.61 -13.97
CA GLN A 105 14.51 10.65 -12.95
C GLN A 105 15.30 10.36 -11.67
N ARG A 106 15.61 9.09 -11.41
CA ARG A 106 16.37 8.61 -10.25
C ARG A 106 17.42 7.58 -10.67
N THR A 107 18.50 7.43 -9.90
CA THR A 107 19.45 6.32 -10.11
C THR A 107 18.91 5.01 -9.52
N TRP A 108 19.18 3.87 -10.17
CA TRP A 108 18.82 2.55 -9.63
C TRP A 108 19.36 2.29 -8.23
N LYS A 109 20.57 2.78 -7.91
CA LYS A 109 21.13 2.69 -6.56
C LYS A 109 20.25 3.38 -5.52
N SER A 110 19.79 4.59 -5.81
CA SER A 110 18.88 5.32 -4.92
C SER A 110 17.53 4.61 -4.80
N ALA A 111 17.01 4.06 -5.91
CA ALA A 111 15.77 3.31 -5.90
C ALA A 111 15.86 2.06 -5.00
N LEU A 112 16.94 1.29 -5.13
CA LEU A 112 17.19 0.11 -4.29
C LEU A 112 17.33 0.46 -2.80
N ASN A 113 17.95 1.60 -2.47
CA ASN A 113 18.02 2.06 -1.08
C ASN A 113 16.62 2.36 -0.51
N ILE A 114 15.75 3.01 -1.28
CA ILE A 114 14.36 3.28 -0.88
C ILE A 114 13.59 1.97 -0.69
N ILE A 115 13.65 1.07 -1.67
CA ILE A 115 12.99 -0.25 -1.60
C ILE A 115 13.48 -1.04 -0.38
N GLY A 116 14.78 -1.01 -0.10
CA GLY A 116 15.36 -1.65 1.08
C GLY A 116 14.79 -1.11 2.38
N VAL A 117 14.61 0.22 2.49
CA VAL A 117 14.03 0.84 3.68
C VAL A 117 12.52 0.57 3.81
N GLN A 118 11.78 0.56 2.70
CA GLN A 118 10.37 0.14 2.68
C GLN A 118 10.23 -1.32 3.16
N LEU A 119 11.11 -2.22 2.71
CA LEU A 119 11.16 -3.61 3.18
C LEU A 119 11.46 -3.72 4.68
N VAL A 120 12.43 -2.95 5.19
CA VAL A 120 12.72 -2.91 6.63
C VAL A 120 11.49 -2.46 7.40
N ALA A 121 10.81 -1.40 6.96
CA ALA A 121 9.58 -0.91 7.60
C ALA A 121 8.46 -1.96 7.59
N ALA A 122 8.23 -2.63 6.46
CA ALA A 122 7.26 -3.72 6.33
C ALA A 122 7.54 -4.84 7.35
N LEU A 123 8.78 -5.31 7.45
CA LEU A 123 9.16 -6.37 8.39
C LEU A 123 9.06 -5.95 9.86
N LEU A 124 9.44 -4.70 10.18
CA LEU A 124 9.28 -4.14 11.53
C LEU A 124 7.81 -4.02 11.93
N THR A 125 6.94 -3.71 10.96
CA THR A 125 5.51 -3.56 11.20
C THR A 125 4.88 -4.87 11.65
N PHE A 126 5.22 -5.99 11.02
CA PHE A 126 4.75 -7.31 11.46
C PHE A 126 5.04 -7.55 12.95
N LYS A 127 6.27 -7.24 13.41
CA LYS A 127 6.62 -7.40 14.83
C LYS A 127 5.88 -6.45 15.75
N TYR A 128 5.74 -5.19 15.34
CA TYR A 128 4.96 -4.19 16.09
C TYR A 128 3.51 -4.62 16.27
N VAL A 129 2.89 -5.10 15.20
CA VAL A 129 1.50 -5.55 15.21
C VAL A 129 1.32 -6.83 16.06
N GLN A 130 2.23 -7.80 15.97
CA GLN A 130 2.22 -8.98 16.85
C GLN A 130 2.22 -8.61 18.33
N VAL A 131 3.04 -7.63 18.74
CA VAL A 131 3.07 -7.15 20.13
C VAL A 131 1.73 -6.53 20.53
N LEU A 132 1.09 -5.77 19.64
CA LEU A 132 -0.16 -5.09 19.96
C LEU A 132 -1.34 -6.05 20.04
N TRP A 133 -1.41 -7.01 19.12
CA TRP A 133 -2.41 -8.06 19.19
C TRP A 133 -2.23 -8.96 20.41
N ALA A 134 -1.00 -9.18 20.88
CA ALA A 134 -0.73 -9.94 22.11
C ALA A 134 -1.24 -9.25 23.38
N ILE A 135 -1.57 -7.95 23.32
CA ILE A 135 -2.22 -7.22 24.44
C ILE A 135 -3.73 -7.55 24.49
N GLU A 136 -4.31 -8.14 23.44
CA GLU A 136 -5.70 -8.62 23.36
C GLU A 136 -6.74 -7.57 23.81
N LEU A 137 -6.55 -6.32 23.40
CA LEU A 137 -7.42 -5.20 23.81
C LEU A 137 -8.88 -5.39 23.35
N VAL A 138 -9.14 -6.24 22.36
CA VAL A 138 -10.47 -6.63 21.88
C VAL A 138 -10.55 -8.12 21.58
N GLU A 139 -11.76 -8.67 21.64
CA GLU A 139 -12.02 -10.08 21.32
C GLU A 139 -11.55 -10.47 19.91
N THR A 140 -11.55 -9.54 18.94
CA THR A 140 -11.08 -9.81 17.59
C THR A 140 -9.56 -9.94 17.49
N HIS A 141 -8.81 -9.45 18.48
CA HIS A 141 -7.35 -9.63 18.60
C HIS A 141 -6.98 -10.90 19.37
N LYS A 142 -7.95 -11.56 20.03
CA LYS A 142 -7.69 -12.72 20.87
C LYS A 142 -7.05 -13.84 20.06
N ASP A 143 -5.93 -14.37 20.56
CA ASP A 143 -5.11 -15.41 19.95
C ASP A 143 -4.53 -15.06 18.55
N LYS A 144 -4.85 -13.90 17.96
CA LYS A 144 -4.41 -13.50 16.61
C LYS A 144 -2.90 -13.29 16.50
N ALA A 145 -2.25 -12.92 17.59
CA ALA A 145 -0.79 -12.81 17.64
C ALA A 145 -0.09 -14.19 17.49
N TYR A 146 -0.81 -15.28 17.76
CA TYR A 146 -0.29 -16.64 17.81
C TYR A 146 -0.93 -17.58 16.76
N GLU A 147 -1.99 -17.14 16.08
CA GLU A 147 -2.64 -17.86 15.00
C GLU A 147 -1.75 -17.89 13.74
N GLU A 148 -1.74 -19.03 13.05
CA GLU A 148 -1.10 -19.13 11.75
C GLU A 148 -1.87 -18.29 10.73
N CYS A 149 -1.19 -17.32 10.11
CA CYS A 149 -1.81 -16.53 9.06
C CYS A 149 -1.99 -17.36 7.78
N ALA A 150 -3.07 -17.09 7.05
CA ALA A 150 -3.33 -17.69 5.74
C ALA A 150 -3.00 -16.70 4.61
N ALA A 151 -2.45 -17.23 3.51
CA ALA A 151 -2.22 -16.49 2.28
C ALA A 151 -3.54 -16.18 1.56
N ASP A 152 -3.61 -15.03 0.87
CA ASP A 152 -4.82 -14.59 0.16
C ASP A 152 -4.85 -15.00 -1.31
N LEU A 153 -3.75 -15.54 -1.84
CA LEU A 153 -3.71 -16.04 -3.21
C LEU A 153 -4.60 -17.28 -3.34
N GLN A 154 -5.68 -17.17 -4.11
CA GLN A 154 -6.66 -18.24 -4.33
C GLN A 154 -6.48 -18.96 -5.68
N VAL A 155 -5.51 -18.53 -6.48
CA VAL A 155 -5.22 -19.05 -7.84
C VAL A 155 -3.74 -19.44 -7.94
N ASP A 156 -3.34 -20.06 -9.05
CA ASP A 156 -1.92 -20.35 -9.27
C ASP A 156 -1.10 -19.05 -9.36
N MET A 157 0.19 -19.14 -9.02
CA MET A 157 1.06 -17.95 -8.97
C MET A 157 1.18 -17.18 -10.28
N VAL A 158 1.03 -17.85 -11.43
CA VAL A 158 1.13 -17.20 -12.75
C VAL A 158 -0.12 -16.38 -12.99
N MET A 159 -1.30 -16.96 -12.75
CA MET A 159 -2.56 -16.22 -12.85
C MET A 159 -2.60 -15.07 -11.83
N GLY A 160 -2.15 -15.30 -10.60
CA GLY A 160 -2.00 -14.25 -9.59
C GLY A 160 -1.10 -13.11 -10.07
N ALA A 161 0.07 -13.45 -10.63
CA ALA A 161 1.01 -12.47 -11.17
C ALA A 161 0.41 -11.68 -12.35
N ILE A 162 -0.38 -12.31 -13.23
CA ILE A 162 -1.08 -11.65 -14.33
C ILE A 162 -2.10 -10.64 -13.78
N VAL A 163 -2.87 -11.02 -12.76
CA VAL A 163 -3.87 -10.13 -12.14
C VAL A 163 -3.19 -8.94 -11.46
N GLU A 164 -2.17 -9.18 -10.63
CA GLU A 164 -1.38 -8.11 -9.99
C GLU A 164 -0.72 -7.19 -11.03
N CYS A 165 -0.19 -7.76 -12.12
CA CYS A 165 0.40 -7.00 -13.23
C CYS A 165 -0.63 -6.12 -13.95
N ALA A 166 -1.74 -6.70 -14.40
CA ALA A 166 -2.75 -5.99 -15.17
C ALA A 166 -3.38 -4.86 -14.36
N LEU A 167 -3.77 -5.14 -13.12
CA LEU A 167 -4.47 -4.16 -12.28
C LEU A 167 -3.52 -3.09 -11.73
N THR A 168 -2.26 -3.45 -11.39
CA THR A 168 -1.24 -2.43 -11.08
C THR A 168 -1.02 -1.52 -12.29
N CYS A 169 -0.88 -2.09 -13.49
CA CYS A 169 -0.71 -1.31 -14.72
C CYS A 169 -1.87 -0.32 -14.93
N LEU A 170 -3.12 -0.77 -14.81
CA LEU A 170 -4.30 0.09 -14.94
C LEU A 170 -4.31 1.20 -13.89
N CYS A 171 -4.06 0.89 -12.61
CA CYS A 171 -3.95 1.89 -11.56
C CYS A 171 -2.89 2.94 -11.92
N ARG A 172 -1.69 2.51 -12.32
CA ARG A 172 -0.57 3.42 -12.60
C ARG A 172 -0.80 4.29 -13.84
N VAL A 173 -1.39 3.75 -14.91
CA VAL A 173 -1.80 4.55 -16.08
C VAL A 173 -2.83 5.60 -15.66
N MET A 174 -3.85 5.21 -14.89
CA MET A 174 -4.89 6.12 -14.42
C MET A 174 -4.29 7.22 -13.54
N SER A 175 -3.44 6.89 -12.57
CA SER A 175 -2.77 7.87 -11.71
C SER A 175 -1.96 8.88 -12.52
N LYS A 176 -1.20 8.44 -13.55
CA LYS A 176 -0.41 9.34 -14.41
C LYS A 176 -1.30 10.27 -15.25
N ILE A 177 -2.40 9.75 -15.81
CA ILE A 177 -3.38 10.56 -16.55
C ILE A 177 -4.03 11.62 -15.64
N LEU A 178 -4.42 11.21 -14.44
CA LEU A 178 -5.05 12.08 -13.45
C LEU A 178 -4.09 13.15 -12.94
N ALA A 179 -2.82 12.81 -12.74
CA ALA A 179 -1.76 13.76 -12.38
C ALA A 179 -1.58 14.83 -13.46
N GLU A 180 -1.57 14.45 -14.75
CA GLU A 180 -1.42 15.38 -15.86
C GLU A 180 -2.64 16.30 -16.03
N LYS A 181 -3.87 15.77 -15.86
CA LYS A 181 -5.10 16.56 -15.98
C LYS A 181 -5.36 17.49 -14.78
N SER A 182 -4.77 17.20 -13.62
CA SER A 182 -4.70 18.08 -12.44
C SER A 182 -6.01 18.76 -11.98
N PHE A 183 -7.17 18.10 -12.08
CA PHE A 183 -8.44 18.66 -11.56
C PHE A 183 -8.60 18.48 -10.04
N ARG A 184 -9.46 19.30 -9.41
CA ARG A 184 -9.62 19.43 -7.95
C ARG A 184 -9.82 18.12 -7.17
N CYS A 185 -10.42 17.10 -7.79
CA CYS A 185 -10.73 15.83 -7.15
C CYS A 185 -9.92 14.65 -7.72
N SER A 186 -8.86 14.89 -8.48
CA SER A 186 -8.07 13.86 -9.16
C SER A 186 -7.56 12.79 -8.17
N GLY A 187 -7.04 13.18 -7.01
CA GLY A 187 -6.57 12.25 -5.99
C GLY A 187 -7.68 11.38 -5.38
N VAL A 188 -8.89 11.92 -5.22
CA VAL A 188 -10.05 11.14 -4.73
C VAL A 188 -10.50 10.13 -5.78
N VAL A 189 -10.51 10.52 -7.05
CA VAL A 189 -10.84 9.62 -8.17
C VAL A 189 -9.79 8.52 -8.32
N ASP A 190 -8.51 8.86 -8.19
CA ASP A 190 -7.40 7.90 -8.22
C ASP A 190 -7.53 6.88 -7.07
N ALA A 191 -7.77 7.37 -5.84
CA ALA A 191 -7.99 6.52 -4.68
C ALA A 191 -9.20 5.60 -4.83
N ALA A 192 -10.32 6.11 -5.36
CA ALA A 192 -11.52 5.32 -5.63
C ALA A 192 -11.27 4.25 -6.71
N PHE A 193 -10.55 4.60 -7.77
CA PHE A 193 -10.18 3.67 -8.82
C PHE A 193 -9.28 2.55 -8.29
N ALA A 194 -8.21 2.91 -7.57
CA ALA A 194 -7.30 1.95 -6.96
C ALA A 194 -8.04 1.01 -5.98
N THR A 195 -8.86 1.56 -5.09
CA THR A 195 -9.68 0.77 -4.15
C THR A 195 -10.60 -0.20 -4.89
N THR A 196 -11.21 0.24 -6.00
CA THR A 196 -12.06 -0.63 -6.82
C THR A 196 -11.26 -1.79 -7.41
N MET A 197 -10.05 -1.53 -7.93
CA MET A 197 -9.18 -2.60 -8.43
C MET A 197 -8.80 -3.59 -7.32
N VAL A 198 -8.57 -3.11 -6.10
CA VAL A 198 -8.26 -3.97 -4.94
C VAL A 198 -9.45 -4.88 -4.64
N VAL A 199 -10.66 -4.33 -4.59
CA VAL A 199 -11.89 -5.10 -4.34
C VAL A 199 -12.12 -6.15 -5.44
N LEU A 200 -11.85 -5.82 -6.71
CA LEU A 200 -11.96 -6.76 -7.82
C LEU A 200 -10.98 -7.94 -7.70
N ALA A 201 -9.77 -7.70 -7.19
CA ALA A 201 -8.74 -8.73 -7.01
C ALA A 201 -8.78 -9.43 -5.64
N PHE A 202 -9.64 -8.97 -4.73
CA PHE A 202 -9.62 -9.38 -3.32
C PHE A 202 -9.71 -10.90 -3.14
N ASN A 203 -10.63 -11.56 -3.85
CA ASN A 203 -10.80 -13.02 -3.77
C ASN A 203 -9.95 -13.81 -4.78
N ILE A 204 -8.98 -13.16 -5.43
CA ILE A 204 -8.10 -13.79 -6.45
C ILE A 204 -6.65 -13.78 -5.96
N SER A 205 -6.07 -12.59 -5.79
CA SER A 205 -4.69 -12.41 -5.30
C SER A 205 -4.63 -11.73 -3.92
N GLY A 206 -5.76 -11.22 -3.41
CA GLY A 206 -5.80 -10.27 -2.29
C GLY A 206 -5.74 -8.80 -2.75
N GLY A 207 -5.33 -8.54 -4.00
CA GLY A 207 -5.31 -7.20 -4.59
C GLY A 207 -4.34 -6.25 -3.90
N TYR A 208 -3.10 -6.66 -3.68
CA TYR A 208 -2.16 -5.87 -2.89
C TYR A 208 -1.57 -4.69 -3.68
N PHE A 209 -1.19 -4.93 -4.94
CA PHE A 209 -0.56 -3.94 -5.84
C PHE A 209 0.54 -3.11 -5.18
N ASN A 210 1.22 -3.67 -4.19
CA ASN A 210 2.33 -3.07 -3.46
C ASN A 210 3.16 -4.20 -2.84
N PRO A 211 4.38 -4.45 -3.35
CA PRO A 211 5.20 -5.56 -2.88
C PRO A 211 5.57 -5.49 -1.38
N ALA A 212 5.82 -4.29 -0.84
CA ALA A 212 6.16 -4.12 0.57
C ALA A 212 4.97 -4.44 1.47
N LEU A 213 3.77 -3.98 1.07
CA LEU A 213 2.52 -4.28 1.76
C LEU A 213 2.23 -5.79 1.74
N ALA A 214 2.26 -6.42 0.57
CA ALA A 214 2.05 -7.87 0.44
C ALA A 214 3.04 -8.64 1.32
N THR A 215 4.33 -8.27 1.27
CA THR A 215 5.35 -8.89 2.10
C THR A 215 5.09 -8.72 3.59
N SER A 216 4.68 -7.52 4.04
CA SER A 216 4.36 -7.29 5.44
C SER A 216 3.22 -8.20 5.91
N LEU A 217 2.12 -8.29 5.16
CA LEU A 217 0.91 -8.96 5.64
C LEU A 217 0.89 -10.48 5.41
N LYS A 218 1.55 -10.97 4.36
CA LYS A 218 1.32 -12.34 3.87
C LYS A 218 2.58 -13.19 3.62
N PHE A 219 3.77 -12.61 3.69
CA PHE A 219 4.99 -13.40 3.45
C PHE A 219 5.19 -14.45 4.55
N GLY A 220 5.29 -15.71 4.15
CA GLY A 220 5.44 -16.84 5.08
C GLY A 220 4.14 -17.35 5.71
N CYS A 221 2.99 -16.81 5.30
CA CYS A 221 1.68 -17.36 5.68
C CYS A 221 1.42 -18.71 5.02
N VAL A 222 0.63 -19.54 5.69
CA VAL A 222 0.25 -20.87 5.21
C VAL A 222 -0.59 -20.74 3.93
N GLY A 223 -0.31 -21.58 2.93
CA GLY A 223 -1.01 -21.63 1.66
C GLY A 223 -0.16 -21.23 0.45
N ASN A 224 0.90 -20.44 0.64
CA ASN A 224 1.83 -20.05 -0.41
C ASN A 224 3.29 -20.28 -0.01
N THR A 225 4.11 -20.68 -0.98
CA THR A 225 5.57 -20.67 -0.88
C THR A 225 6.13 -19.26 -1.05
N ALA A 226 7.38 -19.06 -0.62
CA ALA A 226 8.09 -17.80 -0.85
C ALA A 226 8.24 -17.46 -2.34
N VAL A 227 8.36 -18.47 -3.20
CA VAL A 227 8.46 -18.28 -4.66
C VAL A 227 7.14 -17.77 -5.22
N GLU A 228 6.02 -18.38 -4.85
CA GLU A 228 4.69 -17.95 -5.30
C GLU A 228 4.43 -16.50 -4.86
N HIS A 229 4.79 -16.15 -3.62
CA HIS A 229 4.70 -14.77 -3.13
C HIS A 229 5.50 -13.78 -3.97
N ILE A 230 6.77 -14.10 -4.25
CA ILE A 230 7.66 -13.21 -5.02
C ILE A 230 7.15 -13.08 -6.46
N VAL A 231 6.79 -14.18 -7.12
CA VAL A 231 6.30 -14.17 -8.50
C VAL A 231 5.01 -13.34 -8.61
N THR A 232 4.05 -13.58 -7.72
CA THR A 232 2.77 -12.87 -7.76
C THR A 232 2.90 -11.40 -7.38
N TYR A 233 3.42 -11.09 -6.19
CA TYR A 233 3.33 -9.74 -5.63
C TYR A 233 4.49 -8.84 -6.00
N TRP A 234 5.70 -9.38 -6.22
CA TRP A 234 6.85 -8.58 -6.63
C TRP A 234 6.96 -8.51 -8.15
N ILE A 235 7.08 -9.65 -8.82
CA ILE A 235 7.27 -9.66 -10.29
C ILE A 235 6.03 -9.13 -10.99
N GLY A 236 4.83 -9.61 -10.62
CA GLY A 236 3.57 -9.16 -11.20
C GLY A 236 3.39 -7.64 -11.11
N SER A 237 3.30 -7.10 -9.89
CA SER A 237 3.02 -5.66 -9.71
C SER A 237 4.13 -4.75 -10.25
N CYS A 238 5.42 -5.09 -10.08
CA CYS A 238 6.51 -4.29 -10.63
C CYS A 238 6.50 -4.29 -12.17
N THR A 239 6.20 -5.44 -12.80
CA THR A 239 6.06 -5.51 -14.26
C THR A 239 4.90 -4.64 -14.73
N GLY A 240 3.76 -4.69 -14.04
CA GLY A 240 2.60 -3.85 -14.31
C GLY A 240 2.93 -2.35 -14.24
N ALA A 241 3.64 -1.93 -13.19
CA ALA A 241 4.08 -0.55 -13.02
C ALA A 241 5.03 -0.08 -14.14
N LEU A 242 6.01 -0.89 -14.53
CA LEU A 242 6.91 -0.55 -15.64
C LEU A 242 6.20 -0.52 -17.00
N LEU A 243 5.28 -1.46 -17.26
CA LEU A 243 4.43 -1.45 -18.45
C LEU A 243 3.58 -0.18 -18.52
N SER A 244 3.08 0.29 -17.38
CA SER A 244 2.31 1.55 -17.31
C SER A 244 3.09 2.75 -17.83
N CYS A 245 4.41 2.79 -17.60
CA CYS A 245 5.27 3.86 -18.10
C CYS A 245 5.34 3.82 -19.64
N ILE A 246 5.49 2.62 -20.21
CA ILE A 246 5.52 2.45 -21.67
C ILE A 246 4.17 2.82 -22.31
N ILE A 247 3.07 2.38 -21.69
CA ILE A 247 1.71 2.66 -22.18
C ILE A 247 1.41 4.16 -22.08
N PHE A 248 1.81 4.81 -20.99
CA PHE A 248 1.60 6.24 -20.80
C PHE A 248 2.30 7.08 -21.88
N GLU A 249 3.50 6.69 -22.29
CA GLU A 249 4.25 7.35 -23.38
C GLU A 249 3.74 7.01 -24.79
N SER A 250 2.77 6.09 -24.92
CA SER A 250 2.22 5.73 -26.23
C SER A 250 1.48 6.90 -26.90
N ASN A 251 1.55 6.96 -28.23
CA ASN A 251 0.85 7.98 -29.02
C ASN A 251 -0.65 8.06 -28.70
N ALA A 252 -1.30 6.93 -28.38
CA ALA A 252 -2.71 6.89 -28.05
C ALA A 252 -3.03 7.71 -26.78
N VAL A 253 -2.28 7.47 -25.70
CA VAL A 253 -2.48 8.17 -24.41
C VAL A 253 -2.07 9.63 -24.54
N GLN A 254 -0.93 9.91 -25.17
CA GLN A 254 -0.44 11.27 -25.37
C GLN A 254 -1.40 12.12 -26.22
N ASN A 255 -2.00 11.54 -27.26
CA ASN A 255 -3.01 12.24 -28.07
C ASN A 255 -4.31 12.49 -27.29
N PHE A 256 -4.74 11.54 -26.44
CA PHE A 256 -5.88 11.73 -25.55
C PHE A 256 -5.65 12.88 -24.57
N LEU A 257 -4.45 12.99 -23.98
CA LEU A 257 -4.10 14.08 -23.07
C LEU A 257 -4.07 15.43 -23.78
N LYS A 258 -3.56 15.51 -25.02
CA LYS A 258 -3.54 16.74 -25.82
C LYS A 258 -4.94 17.25 -26.15
N ARG A 259 -5.84 16.37 -26.60
CA ARG A 259 -7.23 16.75 -26.91
C ARG A 259 -7.95 17.38 -25.72
N GLY A 260 -7.74 16.84 -24.52
CA GLY A 260 -8.36 17.38 -23.31
C GLY A 260 -7.76 18.71 -22.78
N LYS A 261 -6.67 19.22 -23.38
CA LYS A 261 -6.10 20.55 -23.06
C LYS A 261 -6.57 21.64 -24.03
N GLU A 262 -7.16 21.25 -25.16
CA GLU A 262 -7.66 22.17 -26.21
C GLU A 262 -9.15 22.55 -26.00
N GLU A 263 -9.82 21.90 -25.03
CA GLU A 263 -11.19 22.19 -24.55
C GLU A 263 -11.15 23.03 -23.26
#